data_AF-A0A444B1S1-F1
#
_entry.id   AF-A0A444B1S1-F1
#
_cell.length_a   1.000
_cell.length_b   1.000
_cell.length_c   1.000
_cell.angle_alpha   90.00
_cell.angle_beta   90.00
_cell.angle_gamma   90.00
#
_symmetry.space_group_name_H-M   'P 1'
#
loop_
_entity.id
_entity.type
_entity.pdbx_description
1 polymer ?
#
loop_
_entity_poly.entity_id
_entity_poly.type
_entity_poly.pdbx_seq_one_letter_code
_entity_poly.pdbx_strand_id
1 'polypeptide(L)'
;MTLAVVGLVLAAALVWPGRAAGVDMGPGSALATPRRWWRGRHVSTGRVEDLESLAGVADLLAMALRSGAAPVSALRVVAAQAPRPWRRVLEEVRDELATGGVAGAVWRRHASEREELAPLAGAWSLSEDLGVALAPSMATSAQVLRARVQARRRLEASTAGARATMRMLTLLPLVGLLAGFAFGLTPWEVYGHSAVTMACAVLGLVLTALGWLVCRRVLARAVAPREHT
;
A
#
# COMPACT_ATOMS: atom_id res chain seq x y z
N MET A 1 -15.20 38.25 -2.15
CA MET A 1 -14.28 37.73 -3.20
C MET A 1 -12.93 37.28 -2.63
N THR A 2 -12.36 37.95 -1.63
CA THR A 2 -11.22 37.47 -0.82
C THR A 2 -11.45 36.09 -0.20
N LEU A 3 -12.67 35.84 0.30
CA LEU A 3 -13.08 34.53 0.84
C LEU A 3 -13.10 33.40 -0.20
N ALA A 4 -13.30 33.70 -1.49
CA ALA A 4 -13.31 32.69 -2.54
C ALA A 4 -11.88 32.26 -2.91
N VAL A 5 -10.96 33.22 -3.00
CA VAL A 5 -9.53 32.94 -3.26
C VAL A 5 -8.89 32.28 -2.04
N VAL A 6 -9.14 32.78 -0.84
CA VAL A 6 -8.69 32.16 0.42
C VAL A 6 -9.33 30.77 0.57
N GLY A 7 -10.61 30.60 0.22
CA GLY A 7 -11.29 29.32 0.22
C GLY A 7 -10.72 28.32 -0.79
N LEU A 8 -10.27 28.78 -1.96
CA LEU A 8 -9.69 27.95 -3.01
C LEU A 8 -8.23 27.60 -2.71
N VAL A 9 -7.48 28.51 -2.10
CA VAL A 9 -6.13 28.26 -1.56
C VAL A 9 -6.18 27.34 -0.34
N LEU A 10 -7.16 27.53 0.56
CA LEU A 10 -7.42 26.61 1.67
C LEU A 10 -7.90 25.25 1.18
N ALA A 11 -8.73 25.18 0.13
CA ALA A 11 -9.14 23.92 -0.48
C ALA A 11 -7.94 23.21 -1.13
N ALA A 12 -7.07 23.94 -1.84
CA ALA A 12 -5.83 23.40 -2.39
C ALA A 12 -4.85 22.95 -1.29
N ALA A 13 -4.79 23.67 -0.17
CA ALA A 13 -4.00 23.33 1.02
C ALA A 13 -4.63 22.20 1.86
N LEU A 14 -5.95 22.01 1.84
CA LEU A 14 -6.63 20.86 2.47
C LEU A 14 -6.54 19.60 1.60
N VAL A 15 -6.48 19.77 0.28
CA VAL A 15 -6.22 18.68 -0.69
C VAL A 15 -4.72 18.35 -0.74
N TRP A 16 -3.87 19.14 -0.06
CA TRP A 16 -2.44 18.89 0.13
C TRP A 16 -2.19 17.57 0.88
N PRO A 17 -1.43 16.61 0.29
CA PRO A 17 -1.21 15.30 0.88
C PRO A 17 -0.15 15.28 1.99
N GLY A 18 0.39 16.44 2.40
CA GLY A 18 1.54 16.57 3.30
C GLY A 18 1.38 16.02 4.72
N ARG A 19 0.19 15.52 5.11
CA ARG A 19 -0.03 14.88 6.41
C ARG A 19 -0.10 13.35 6.39
N ALA A 20 0.11 12.72 5.24
CA ALA A 20 -0.07 11.27 5.10
C ALA A 20 1.23 10.48 4.82
N ALA A 21 2.40 11.07 5.02
CA ALA A 21 3.67 10.34 5.09
C ALA A 21 4.34 10.68 6.43
N GLY A 22 4.38 9.69 7.32
CA GLY A 22 4.72 9.84 8.73
C GLY A 22 6.07 10.49 8.99
N VAL A 23 6.03 11.50 9.84
CA VAL A 23 7.12 11.84 10.76
C VAL A 23 6.51 11.67 12.14
N ASP A 24 6.88 10.60 12.84
CA ASP A 24 6.59 10.43 14.26
C ASP A 24 7.35 11.52 15.03
N MET A 25 6.61 12.45 15.63
CA MET A 25 7.11 13.27 16.75
C MET A 25 5.98 13.47 17.77
N GLY A 26 6.05 12.68 18.85
CA GLY A 26 5.63 13.03 20.21
C GLY A 26 4.15 13.36 20.51
N PRO A 27 3.66 13.11 21.73
CA PRO A 27 2.24 13.15 22.04
C PRO A 27 1.78 14.58 22.33
N GLY A 28 0.74 15.04 21.62
CA GLY A 28 0.11 16.32 21.97
C GLY A 28 -1.03 16.73 21.05
N SER A 29 -2.21 16.88 21.64
CA SER A 29 -3.44 17.50 21.13
C SER A 29 -4.38 16.62 20.29
N ALA A 30 -5.47 16.25 20.94
CA ALA A 30 -6.69 15.70 20.40
C ALA A 30 -7.58 16.79 19.78
N LEU A 31 -8.31 16.41 18.74
CA LEU A 31 -9.79 16.50 18.57
C LEU A 31 -10.19 16.86 17.13
N ALA A 32 -11.31 16.23 16.72
CA ALA A 32 -12.17 16.43 15.55
C ALA A 32 -11.81 15.70 14.24
N THR A 33 -12.61 14.67 13.97
CA THR A 33 -12.66 13.73 12.85
C THR A 33 -13.33 14.30 11.58
N PRO A 34 -12.99 13.75 10.39
CA PRO A 34 -14.01 13.04 9.60
C PRO A 34 -13.45 11.72 9.05
N ARG A 35 -13.84 10.63 9.72
CA ARG A 35 -13.24 9.29 9.73
C ARG A 35 -13.47 8.41 8.49
N ARG A 36 -13.98 8.93 7.36
CA ARG A 36 -14.47 8.06 6.26
C ARG A 36 -13.64 8.07 4.98
N TRP A 37 -12.75 9.05 4.78
CA TRP A 37 -12.04 9.21 3.50
C TRP A 37 -10.57 8.72 3.50
N TRP A 38 -10.02 8.41 4.68
CA TRP A 38 -8.60 8.06 4.87
C TRP A 38 -8.28 6.55 4.74
N ARG A 39 -9.26 5.70 4.41
CA ARG A 39 -9.04 4.23 4.32
C ARG A 39 -8.27 3.75 3.09
N GLY A 40 -7.84 4.64 2.20
CA GLY A 40 -7.13 4.24 0.97
C GLY A 40 -5.61 4.15 1.08
N ARG A 41 -4.98 4.79 2.09
CA ARG A 41 -3.51 5.01 2.08
C ARG A 41 -2.71 4.12 3.03
N HIS A 42 -3.31 3.65 4.14
CA HIS A 42 -2.69 2.61 4.97
C HIS A 42 -2.61 1.23 4.27
N VAL A 43 -3.34 1.05 3.18
CA VAL A 43 -3.44 -0.24 2.47
C VAL A 43 -2.20 -0.52 1.61
N SER A 44 -1.41 0.47 1.15
CA SER A 44 -0.28 0.16 0.26
C SER A 44 0.96 -0.33 1.00
N THR A 45 1.40 0.37 2.05
CA THR A 45 2.58 -0.02 2.84
C THR A 45 2.27 -1.27 3.66
N GLY A 46 1.08 -1.31 4.27
CA GLY A 46 0.62 -2.48 5.01
C GLY A 46 0.56 -3.75 4.14
N ARG A 47 0.28 -3.64 2.84
CA ARG A 47 0.29 -4.81 1.94
C ARG A 47 1.69 -5.39 1.69
N VAL A 48 2.73 -4.55 1.61
CA VAL A 48 4.10 -5.05 1.42
C VAL A 48 4.61 -5.68 2.72
N GLU A 49 4.33 -5.06 3.85
CA GLU A 49 4.63 -5.59 5.19
C GLU A 49 3.88 -6.89 5.47
N ASP A 50 2.58 -6.96 5.13
CA ASP A 50 1.77 -8.17 5.25
C ASP A 50 2.35 -9.30 4.38
N LEU A 51 2.67 -9.02 3.11
CA LEU A 51 3.26 -10.01 2.21
C LEU A 51 4.64 -10.48 2.68
N GLU A 52 5.47 -9.58 3.22
CA GLU A 52 6.78 -9.92 3.80
C GLU A 52 6.63 -10.79 5.04
N SER A 53 5.71 -10.43 5.93
CA SER A 53 5.42 -11.23 7.13
C SER A 53 4.88 -12.62 6.77
N LEU A 54 4.08 -12.73 5.71
CA LEU A 54 3.60 -14.01 5.19
C LEU A 54 4.73 -14.83 4.57
N ALA A 55 5.64 -14.20 3.81
CA ALA A 55 6.82 -14.87 3.26
C ALA A 55 7.69 -15.46 4.39
N GLY A 56 7.87 -14.71 5.49
CA GLY A 56 8.56 -15.20 6.68
C GLY A 56 7.87 -16.40 7.33
N VAL A 57 6.54 -16.36 7.46
CA VAL A 57 5.74 -17.50 7.94
C VAL A 57 5.91 -18.72 7.04
N ALA A 58 5.89 -18.54 5.72
CA ALA A 58 6.07 -19.61 4.75
C ALA A 58 7.48 -20.22 4.81
N ASP A 59 8.52 -19.41 4.99
CA ASP A 59 9.89 -19.89 5.18
C ASP A 59 10.04 -20.68 6.47
N LEU A 60 9.42 -20.25 7.58
CA LEU A 60 9.39 -20.99 8.84
C LEU A 60 8.68 -22.34 8.69
N LEU A 61 7.54 -22.37 8.01
CA LEU A 61 6.79 -23.61 7.76
C LEU A 61 7.58 -24.57 6.87
N ALA A 62 8.16 -24.06 5.78
CA ALA A 62 8.99 -24.87 4.89
C ALA A 62 10.24 -25.38 5.62
N MET A 63 10.84 -24.59 6.53
CA MET A 63 11.97 -25.03 7.35
C MET A 63 11.58 -26.16 8.30
N ALA A 64 10.47 -26.01 9.03
CA ALA A 64 9.98 -27.03 9.95
C ALA A 64 9.63 -28.33 9.23
N LEU A 65 9.02 -28.26 8.05
CA LEU A 65 8.72 -29.44 7.24
C LEU A 65 9.99 -30.10 6.68
N ARG A 66 10.98 -29.31 6.24
CA ARG A 66 12.28 -29.84 5.78
C ARG A 66 13.08 -30.51 6.88
N SER A 67 12.91 -30.11 8.14
CA SER A 67 13.53 -30.81 9.27
C SER A 67 12.82 -32.11 9.66
N GLY A 68 11.83 -32.55 8.86
CA GLY A 68 11.10 -33.80 9.08
C GLY A 68 9.97 -33.68 10.11
N ALA A 69 9.59 -32.48 10.55
CA ALA A 69 8.47 -32.32 11.46
C ALA A 69 7.16 -32.73 10.76
N ALA A 70 6.32 -33.49 11.47
CA ALA A 70 4.97 -33.80 10.99
C ALA A 70 4.19 -32.49 10.74
N PRO A 71 3.32 -32.40 9.71
CA PRO A 71 2.72 -31.12 9.33
C PRO A 71 1.88 -30.47 10.44
N VAL A 72 1.17 -31.25 11.27
CA VAL A 72 0.46 -30.73 12.46
C VAL A 72 1.44 -30.08 13.45
N SER A 73 2.58 -30.72 13.72
CA SER A 73 3.61 -30.21 14.62
C SER A 73 4.28 -28.96 14.07
N ALA A 74 4.56 -28.93 12.75
CA ALA A 74 5.12 -27.77 12.07
C ALA A 74 4.17 -26.56 12.18
N LEU A 75 2.88 -26.75 11.86
CA LEU A 75 1.88 -25.70 11.99
C LEU A 75 1.74 -25.20 13.43
N ARG A 76 1.77 -26.09 14.43
CA ARG A 76 1.72 -25.70 15.85
C ARG A 76 2.87 -24.77 16.24
N VAL A 77 4.10 -25.12 15.87
CA VAL A 77 5.31 -24.33 16.20
C VAL A 77 5.32 -23.00 15.46
N VAL A 78 4.92 -22.99 14.18
CA VAL A 78 4.92 -21.77 13.36
C VAL A 78 3.78 -20.83 13.76
N ALA A 79 2.59 -21.35 14.06
CA ALA A 79 1.45 -20.54 14.52
C ALA A 79 1.77 -19.76 15.80
N ALA A 80 2.50 -20.37 16.75
CA ALA A 80 2.90 -19.71 17.99
C ALA A 80 3.79 -18.47 17.76
N GLN A 81 4.60 -18.50 16.70
CA GLN A 81 5.53 -17.43 16.31
C GLN A 81 4.94 -16.48 15.26
N ALA A 82 3.82 -16.85 14.64
CA ALA A 82 3.23 -16.10 13.56
C ALA A 82 2.64 -14.75 14.03
N PRO A 83 2.80 -13.69 13.21
CA PRO A 83 2.08 -12.43 13.38
C PRO A 83 0.56 -12.63 13.39
N ARG A 84 -0.15 -11.71 14.07
CA ARG A 84 -1.62 -11.79 14.26
C ARG A 84 -2.45 -12.00 12.98
N PRO A 85 -2.11 -11.40 11.81
CA PRO A 85 -2.87 -11.63 10.58
C PRO A 85 -2.90 -13.09 10.12
N TRP A 86 -1.83 -13.84 10.40
CA TRP A 86 -1.64 -15.20 9.87
C TRP A 86 -1.83 -16.29 10.92
N ARG A 87 -1.68 -15.93 12.20
CA ARG A 87 -1.81 -16.87 13.33
C ARG A 87 -3.12 -17.64 13.29
N ARG A 88 -4.25 -16.95 13.15
CA ARG A 88 -5.58 -17.60 13.12
C ARG A 88 -5.72 -18.58 11.97
N VAL A 89 -5.24 -18.21 10.78
CA VAL A 89 -5.27 -19.09 9.60
C VAL A 89 -4.48 -20.36 9.87
N LEU A 90 -3.27 -20.25 10.42
CA LEU A 90 -2.43 -21.41 10.75
C LEU A 90 -3.02 -22.27 11.87
N GLU A 91 -3.65 -21.66 12.87
CA GLU A 91 -4.37 -22.36 13.94
C GLU A 91 -5.55 -23.16 13.39
N GLU A 92 -6.38 -22.55 12.53
CA GLU A 92 -7.50 -23.25 11.89
C GLU A 92 -7.02 -24.41 11.01
N VAL A 93 -5.98 -24.21 10.19
CA VAL A 93 -5.39 -25.26 9.35
C VAL A 93 -4.82 -26.39 10.21
N ARG A 94 -4.15 -26.05 11.32
CA ARG A 94 -3.61 -27.04 12.27
C ARG A 94 -4.73 -27.86 12.90
N ASP A 95 -5.79 -27.20 13.35
CA ASP A 95 -6.89 -27.83 14.07
C ASP A 95 -7.66 -28.78 13.14
N GLU A 96 -7.90 -28.35 11.89
CA GLU A 96 -8.47 -29.21 10.84
C GLU A 96 -7.61 -30.47 10.65
N LEU A 97 -6.30 -30.30 10.47
CA LEU A 97 -5.38 -31.42 10.24
C LEU A 97 -5.27 -32.34 11.48
N ALA A 98 -5.35 -31.79 12.69
CA ALA A 98 -5.33 -32.56 13.93
C ALA A 98 -6.56 -33.45 14.10
N THR A 99 -7.70 -33.09 13.48
CA THR A 99 -8.90 -33.92 13.44
C THR A 99 -8.92 -34.92 12.28
N GLY A 100 -7.86 -34.95 11.45
CA GLY A 100 -7.77 -35.80 10.26
C GLY A 100 -8.52 -35.23 9.04
N GLY A 101 -8.87 -33.94 9.07
CA GLY A 101 -9.54 -33.24 7.98
C GLY A 101 -8.61 -32.84 6.84
N VAL A 102 -9.17 -32.14 5.85
CA VAL A 102 -8.49 -31.73 4.61
C VAL A 102 -8.07 -30.26 4.73
N ALA A 103 -6.82 -30.03 5.13
CA ALA A 103 -6.29 -28.69 5.41
C ALA A 103 -6.21 -27.81 4.15
N GLY A 104 -6.09 -28.37 2.95
CA GLY A 104 -6.12 -27.66 1.69
C GLY A 104 -7.42 -26.89 1.45
N ALA A 105 -8.57 -27.40 1.91
CA ALA A 105 -9.85 -26.69 1.82
C ALA A 105 -9.88 -25.43 2.69
N VAL A 106 -9.33 -25.50 3.90
CA VAL A 106 -9.20 -24.36 4.82
C VAL A 106 -8.27 -23.30 4.23
N TRP A 107 -7.13 -23.72 3.68
CA TRP A 107 -6.22 -22.81 2.99
C TRP A 107 -6.90 -22.09 1.81
N ARG A 108 -7.66 -22.81 0.96
CA ARG A 108 -8.36 -22.21 -0.18
C ARG A 108 -9.45 -21.22 0.25
N ARG A 109 -10.17 -21.51 1.34
CA ARG A 109 -11.15 -20.58 1.92
C ARG A 109 -10.48 -19.27 2.34
N HIS A 110 -9.37 -19.33 3.07
CA HIS A 110 -8.64 -18.12 3.44
C HIS A 110 -8.01 -17.41 2.24
N ALA A 111 -7.60 -18.16 1.20
CA ALA A 111 -7.05 -17.57 -0.02
C ALA A 111 -8.08 -16.81 -0.87
N SER A 112 -9.37 -17.11 -0.77
CA SER A 112 -10.42 -16.35 -1.46
C SER A 112 -10.65 -14.97 -0.82
N GLU A 113 -10.42 -14.85 0.50
CA GLU A 113 -10.47 -13.59 1.23
C GLU A 113 -9.14 -12.82 1.14
N ARG A 114 -8.03 -13.55 1.11
CA ARG A 114 -6.65 -13.04 1.12
C ARG A 114 -5.83 -13.72 0.03
N GLU A 115 -5.83 -13.13 -1.17
CA GLU A 115 -5.12 -13.64 -2.35
C GLU A 115 -3.63 -13.94 -2.11
N GLU A 116 -3.02 -13.24 -1.14
CA GLU A 116 -1.64 -13.45 -0.69
C GLU A 116 -1.36 -14.89 -0.26
N LEU A 117 -2.38 -15.61 0.24
CA LEU A 117 -2.30 -17.01 0.68
C LEU A 117 -2.38 -18.03 -0.46
N ALA A 118 -2.74 -17.61 -1.68
CA ALA A 118 -2.92 -18.51 -2.82
C ALA A 118 -1.71 -19.43 -3.10
N PRO A 119 -0.43 -18.98 -3.00
CA PRO A 119 0.71 -19.88 -3.16
C PRO A 119 0.76 -21.00 -2.12
N LEU A 120 0.42 -20.71 -0.85
CA LEU A 120 0.41 -21.72 0.21
C LEU A 120 -0.76 -22.69 0.03
N ALA A 121 -1.95 -22.15 -0.30
CA ALA A 121 -3.12 -22.96 -0.60
C ALA A 121 -2.91 -23.90 -1.78
N GLY A 122 -2.29 -23.42 -2.86
CA GLY A 122 -1.95 -24.21 -4.02
C GLY A 122 -0.96 -25.32 -3.70
N ALA A 123 0.16 -25.00 -3.02
CA ALA A 123 1.15 -26.02 -2.64
C ALA A 123 0.60 -27.07 -1.69
N TRP A 124 -0.23 -26.67 -0.72
CA TRP A 124 -0.82 -27.59 0.24
C TRP A 124 -1.85 -28.51 -0.44
N SER A 125 -2.78 -27.93 -1.22
CA SER A 125 -3.78 -28.71 -1.95
C SER A 125 -3.11 -29.68 -2.92
N LEU A 126 -2.07 -29.23 -3.66
CA LEU A 126 -1.32 -30.08 -4.56
C LEU A 126 -0.69 -31.29 -3.84
N SER A 127 -0.13 -31.06 -2.65
CA SER A 127 0.44 -32.13 -1.82
C SER A 127 -0.60 -33.09 -1.26
N GLU A 128 -1.78 -32.61 -0.87
CA GLU A 128 -2.89 -33.47 -0.43
C GLU A 128 -3.50 -34.26 -1.58
N ASP A 129 -3.77 -33.61 -2.72
CA ASP A 129 -4.48 -34.20 -3.85
C ASP A 129 -3.60 -35.20 -4.63
N LEU A 130 -2.29 -34.91 -4.79
CA LEU A 130 -1.36 -35.72 -5.57
C LEU A 130 -0.38 -36.54 -4.72
N GLY A 131 -0.43 -36.42 -3.39
CA GLY A 131 0.49 -37.12 -2.48
C GLY A 131 1.96 -36.69 -2.62
N VAL A 132 2.23 -35.53 -3.24
CA VAL A 132 3.61 -35.03 -3.41
C VAL A 132 4.14 -34.48 -2.09
N ALA A 133 5.45 -34.62 -1.87
CA ALA A 133 6.09 -34.18 -0.63
C ALA A 133 5.79 -32.70 -0.30
N LEU A 134 5.23 -32.45 0.88
CA LEU A 134 4.80 -31.11 1.28
C LEU A 134 5.97 -30.13 1.49
N ALA A 135 7.10 -30.63 1.99
CA ALA A 135 8.28 -29.80 2.26
C ALA A 135 8.81 -29.04 1.01
N PRO A 136 9.07 -29.68 -0.14
CA PRO A 136 9.47 -28.97 -1.36
C PRO A 136 8.36 -28.08 -1.92
N SER A 137 7.09 -28.50 -1.91
CA SER A 137 5.97 -27.66 -2.38
C SER A 137 5.87 -26.35 -1.58
N MET A 138 5.95 -26.44 -0.25
CA MET A 138 5.95 -25.29 0.63
C MET A 138 7.19 -24.41 0.47
N ALA A 139 8.35 -25.01 0.22
CA ALA A 139 9.59 -24.27 -0.06
C ALA A 139 9.46 -23.44 -1.36
N THR A 140 8.87 -24.01 -2.41
CA THR A 140 8.57 -23.30 -3.65
C THR A 140 7.61 -22.14 -3.39
N SER A 141 6.55 -22.33 -2.62
CA SER A 141 5.62 -21.24 -2.28
C SER A 141 6.29 -20.12 -1.48
N ALA A 142 7.19 -20.45 -0.56
CA ALA A 142 7.98 -19.46 0.16
C ALA A 142 8.90 -18.66 -0.77
N GLN A 143 9.52 -19.32 -1.77
CA GLN A 143 10.30 -18.64 -2.81
C GLN A 143 9.42 -17.71 -3.66
N VAL A 144 8.23 -18.16 -4.07
CA VAL A 144 7.26 -17.33 -4.82
C VAL A 144 6.88 -16.09 -4.03
N LEU A 145 6.57 -16.22 -2.73
CA LEU A 145 6.25 -15.09 -1.87
C LEU A 145 7.43 -14.11 -1.73
N ARG A 146 8.65 -14.61 -1.51
CA ARG A 146 9.86 -13.78 -1.48
C ARG A 146 10.10 -13.04 -2.79
N ALA A 147 9.90 -13.70 -3.93
CA ALA A 147 10.01 -13.07 -5.24
C ALA A 147 8.98 -11.93 -5.40
N ARG A 148 7.74 -12.11 -4.92
CA ARG A 148 6.71 -11.05 -4.91
C ARG A 148 7.12 -9.87 -4.03
N VAL A 149 7.67 -10.10 -2.83
CA VAL A 149 8.19 -9.03 -1.95
C VAL A 149 9.30 -8.24 -2.65
N GLN A 150 10.28 -8.94 -3.24
CA GLN A 150 11.38 -8.31 -3.95
C GLN A 150 10.90 -7.51 -5.16
N ALA A 151 9.94 -8.04 -5.93
CA ALA A 151 9.34 -7.33 -7.05
C ALA A 151 8.66 -6.03 -6.60
N ARG A 152 7.90 -6.06 -5.49
CA ARG A 152 7.27 -4.85 -4.91
C ARG A 152 8.30 -3.82 -4.48
N ARG A 153 9.34 -4.24 -3.75
CA ARG A 153 10.44 -3.34 -3.33
C ARG A 153 11.17 -2.71 -4.51
N ARG A 154 11.42 -3.47 -5.59
CA ARG A 154 12.03 -2.95 -6.82
C ARG A 154 11.16 -1.91 -7.50
N LEU A 155 9.84 -2.12 -7.54
CA LEU A 155 8.88 -1.14 -8.07
C LEU A 155 8.83 0.13 -7.23
N GLU A 156 8.89 0.01 -5.90
CA GLU A 156 8.92 1.16 -5.00
C GLU A 156 10.21 1.98 -5.19
N ALA A 157 11.36 1.30 -5.29
CA ALA A 157 12.65 1.94 -5.53
C ALA A 157 12.70 2.63 -6.91
N SER A 158 12.25 1.96 -7.98
CA SER A 158 12.28 2.54 -9.33
C SER A 158 11.32 3.71 -9.50
N THR A 159 10.20 3.72 -8.76
CA THR A 159 9.23 4.83 -8.80
C THR A 159 9.56 5.98 -7.84
N ALA A 160 10.54 5.82 -6.95
CA ALA A 160 10.91 6.86 -5.98
C ALA A 160 11.43 8.13 -6.66
N GLY A 161 12.32 8.00 -7.65
CA GLY A 161 12.85 9.15 -8.41
C GLY A 161 11.76 9.90 -9.17
N ALA A 162 10.93 9.17 -9.93
CA ALA A 162 9.80 9.75 -10.65
C ALA A 162 8.83 10.49 -9.70
N ARG A 163 8.59 9.94 -8.50
CA ARG A 163 7.74 10.55 -7.48
C ARG A 163 8.38 11.80 -6.87
N ALA A 164 9.70 11.85 -6.71
CA ALA A 164 10.41 13.03 -6.22
C ALA A 164 10.32 14.19 -7.21
N THR A 165 10.55 13.96 -8.50
CA THR A 165 10.43 15.01 -9.54
C THR A 165 9.00 15.52 -9.65
N MET A 166 8.00 14.62 -9.63
CA MET A 166 6.60 15.03 -9.61
C MET A 166 6.32 15.94 -8.40
N ARG A 167 6.79 15.56 -7.20
CA ARG A 167 6.63 16.39 -6.00
C ARG A 167 7.29 17.76 -6.15
N MET A 168 8.51 17.81 -6.68
CA MET A 168 9.25 19.06 -6.90
C MET A 168 8.50 19.99 -7.86
N LEU A 169 8.04 19.48 -9.01
CA LEU A 169 7.26 20.24 -9.98
C LEU A 169 5.89 20.69 -9.43
N THR A 170 5.26 19.88 -8.59
CA THR A 170 3.98 20.21 -7.95
C THR A 170 4.15 21.26 -6.83
N LEU A 171 5.31 21.30 -6.18
CA LEU A 171 5.66 22.27 -5.14
C LEU A 171 6.03 23.64 -5.70
N LEU A 172 6.60 23.68 -6.91
CA LEU A 172 7.06 24.91 -7.56
C LEU A 172 6.03 26.06 -7.60
N PRO A 173 4.75 25.84 -7.98
CA PRO A 173 3.74 26.91 -7.96
C PRO A 173 3.40 27.41 -6.56
N LEU A 174 3.44 26.56 -5.52
CA LEU A 174 3.26 27.00 -4.13
C LEU A 174 4.43 27.86 -3.66
N VAL A 175 5.65 27.48 -4.02
CA VAL A 175 6.85 28.27 -3.72
C VAL A 175 6.76 29.63 -4.40
N GLY A 176 6.30 29.69 -5.66
CA GLY A 176 6.06 30.94 -6.37
C GLY A 176 5.02 31.84 -5.69
N LEU A 177 3.92 31.27 -5.20
CA LEU A 177 2.89 32.02 -4.47
C LEU A 177 3.42 32.58 -3.13
N LEU A 178 4.17 31.76 -2.38
CA LEU A 178 4.82 32.16 -1.13
C LEU A 178 5.84 33.28 -1.35
N ALA A 179 6.67 33.18 -2.40
CA ALA A 179 7.61 34.21 -2.77
C ALA A 179 6.90 35.52 -3.13
N GLY A 180 5.81 35.47 -3.90
CA GLY A 180 4.98 36.65 -4.22
C GLY A 180 4.43 37.36 -2.98
N PHE A 181 3.94 36.60 -2.00
CA PHE A 181 3.50 37.15 -0.71
C PHE A 181 4.66 37.81 0.07
N ALA A 182 5.85 37.21 0.08
CA ALA A 182 7.01 37.74 0.80
C ALA A 182 7.52 39.07 0.22
N PHE A 183 7.36 39.29 -1.08
CA PHE A 183 7.67 40.58 -1.73
C PHE A 183 6.61 41.67 -1.50
N GLY A 184 5.58 41.41 -0.68
CA GLY A 184 4.54 42.40 -0.36
C GLY A 184 3.53 42.61 -1.48
N LEU A 185 3.57 41.79 -2.53
CA LEU A 185 2.56 41.81 -3.59
C LEU A 185 1.27 41.23 -3.02
N THR A 186 0.32 42.08 -2.66
CA THR A 186 -1.03 41.57 -2.38
C THR A 186 -1.61 41.04 -3.70
N PRO A 187 -2.28 39.87 -3.72
CA PRO A 187 -2.89 39.33 -4.95
C PRO A 187 -3.82 40.33 -5.64
N TRP A 188 -4.34 41.31 -4.89
CA TRP A 188 -5.19 42.37 -5.37
C TRP A 188 -4.46 43.44 -6.20
N GLU A 189 -3.26 43.88 -5.79
CA GLU A 189 -2.50 44.91 -6.51
C GLU A 189 -2.03 44.42 -7.88
N VAL A 190 -1.72 43.12 -8.00
CA VAL A 190 -1.23 42.49 -9.25
C VAL A 190 -2.35 42.02 -10.17
N TYR A 191 -3.44 41.45 -9.61
CA TYR A 191 -4.52 40.86 -10.41
C TYR A 191 -5.80 41.69 -10.48
N GLY A 192 -5.99 42.70 -9.62
CA GLY A 192 -7.23 43.48 -9.54
C GLY A 192 -7.40 44.53 -10.63
N HIS A 193 -6.32 44.94 -11.30
CA HIS A 193 -6.36 46.04 -12.28
C HIS A 193 -6.84 45.63 -13.69
N SER A 194 -6.93 44.32 -14.01
CA SER A 194 -7.33 43.87 -15.35
C SER A 194 -8.00 42.50 -15.36
N ALA A 195 -9.12 42.37 -16.08
CA ALA A 195 -9.78 41.08 -16.29
C ALA A 195 -8.87 40.02 -16.94
N VAL A 196 -7.87 40.47 -17.72
CA VAL A 196 -6.90 39.60 -18.41
C VAL A 196 -5.97 38.90 -17.41
N THR A 197 -5.50 39.61 -16.39
CA THR A 197 -4.60 39.02 -15.39
C THR A 197 -5.35 38.01 -14.53
N MET A 198 -6.62 38.28 -14.18
CA MET A 198 -7.47 37.35 -13.45
C MET A 198 -7.80 36.09 -14.27
N ALA A 199 -8.08 36.22 -15.57
CA ALA A 199 -8.28 35.08 -16.46
C ALA A 199 -7.03 34.19 -16.55
N CYS A 200 -5.84 34.80 -16.65
CA CYS A 200 -4.57 34.09 -16.69
C CYS A 200 -4.29 33.34 -15.37
N ALA A 201 -4.61 33.93 -14.22
CA ALA A 201 -4.47 33.29 -12.91
C ALA A 201 -5.37 32.06 -12.77
N VAL A 202 -6.65 32.19 -13.13
CA VAL A 202 -7.61 31.08 -13.11
C VAL A 202 -7.16 29.98 -14.06
N LEU A 203 -6.70 30.33 -15.27
CA LEU A 203 -6.21 29.37 -16.25
C LEU A 203 -4.99 28.59 -15.74
N GLY A 204 -4.01 29.26 -15.11
CA GLY A 204 -2.85 28.60 -14.50
C GLY A 204 -3.24 27.63 -13.39
N LEU A 205 -4.23 27.99 -12.58
CA LEU A 205 -4.74 27.16 -11.49
C LEU A 205 -5.49 25.92 -12.01
N VAL A 206 -6.29 26.10 -13.06
CA VAL A 206 -6.94 25.01 -13.80
C VAL A 206 -5.92 24.08 -14.44
N LEU A 207 -4.91 24.60 -15.14
CA LEU A 207 -3.84 23.78 -15.72
C LEU A 207 -3.08 22.98 -14.66
N THR A 208 -2.80 23.60 -13.51
CA THR A 208 -2.12 22.92 -12.39
C THR A 208 -2.98 21.78 -11.86
N ALA A 209 -4.27 22.02 -11.65
CA ALA A 209 -5.22 20.98 -11.23
C ALA A 209 -5.34 19.85 -12.27
N LEU A 210 -5.39 20.19 -13.57
CA LEU A 210 -5.43 19.22 -14.66
C LEU A 210 -4.15 18.38 -14.71
N GLY A 211 -2.98 19.01 -14.63
CA GLY A 211 -1.69 18.34 -14.62
C GLY A 211 -1.59 17.34 -13.46
N TRP A 212 -2.07 17.74 -12.28
CA TRP A 212 -2.12 16.86 -11.12
C TRP A 212 -3.06 15.66 -11.31
N LEU A 213 -4.25 15.88 -11.87
CA LEU A 213 -5.20 14.82 -12.21
C LEU A 213 -4.61 13.82 -13.21
N VAL A 214 -3.94 14.31 -14.25
CA VAL A 214 -3.31 13.47 -15.28
C VAL A 214 -2.16 12.67 -14.69
N CYS A 215 -1.25 13.30 -13.92
CA CYS A 215 -0.15 12.59 -13.25
C CYS A 215 -0.67 11.49 -12.31
N ARG A 216 -1.71 11.76 -11.53
CA ARG A 216 -2.34 10.73 -10.68
C ARG A 216 -2.92 9.60 -11.49
N ARG A 217 -3.57 9.91 -12.62
CA ARG A 217 -4.18 8.90 -13.49
C ARG A 217 -3.14 8.02 -14.18
N VAL A 218 -2.04 8.61 -14.64
CA VAL A 218 -0.89 7.89 -15.23
C VAL A 218 -0.22 7.01 -14.18
N LEU A 219 0.03 7.52 -12.98
CA LEU A 219 0.65 6.75 -11.91
C LEU A 219 -0.25 5.59 -11.43
N ALA A 220 -1.57 5.83 -11.31
CA ALA A 220 -2.53 4.79 -10.97
C ALA A 220 -2.57 3.67 -12.03
N ARG A 221 -2.48 4.02 -13.32
CA ARG A 221 -2.41 3.04 -14.41
C ARG A 221 -1.08 2.30 -14.47
N ALA A 222 0.03 2.96 -14.18
CA ALA A 222 1.36 2.34 -14.19
C ALA A 222 1.55 1.35 -13.02
N VAL A 223 0.85 1.56 -11.89
CA VAL A 223 0.91 0.70 -10.71
C VAL A 223 -0.17 -0.39 -10.71
N ALA A 224 -1.15 -0.32 -11.62
CA ALA A 224 -2.12 -1.39 -11.81
C ALA A 224 -1.39 -2.66 -12.26
N PRO A 225 -1.52 -3.80 -11.54
CA PRO A 225 -0.92 -5.05 -11.95
C PRO A 225 -1.47 -5.43 -13.32
N ARG A 226 -0.58 -5.60 -14.31
CA ARG A 226 -0.94 -6.21 -15.59
C ARG A 226 -1.12 -7.70 -15.32
N GLU A 227 -2.37 -8.14 -15.31
CA GLU A 227 -2.69 -9.56 -15.35
C GLU A 227 -2.26 -10.09 -16.72
N HIS A 228 -1.14 -10.81 -16.72
CA HIS A 228 -0.72 -11.61 -17.85
C HIS A 228 -1.43 -12.96 -17.70
N THR A 229 -2.62 -13.06 -18.29
CA THR A 229 -3.25 -14.35 -18.65
C THR A 229 -2.52 -14.99 -19.81
#